data_AF-A0A7W9T0W0-F1
#
_entry.id   AF-A0A7W9T0W0-F1
#
_cell.length_a   1.000
_cell.length_b   1.000
_cell.length_c   1.000
_cell.angle_alpha   90.00
_cell.angle_beta   90.00
_cell.angle_gamma   90.00
#
_symmetry.space_group_name_H-M   'P 1'
#
loop_
_entity.id
_entity.type
_entity.pdbx_description
1 polymer ?
#
loop_
_entity_poly.entity_id
_entity_poly.type
_entity_poly.pdbx_seq_one_letter_code
_entity_poly.pdbx_strand_id
1 'polypeptide(L)'
;MQRFYSALLTGLIGLCLGGCSAPASPTPAYPQNPAISDAQGRPRDSTTFYFPAATWLDAEYALKDRSSKLSVDNQPFDEHRETCRLSMKAASENLYCFGAPVLSNYYLGTDTYRFLWLRSFQRPVLLTLQHRPDGSILRTQLLTKWAILPKTKLSEIIFALPNSTPTQLEKLRAEHKAQQQDPEIQHQLAEKNQPAVQVIAQETTVAVTLEQEQHFHTLLQDSHFQLLPACQSSPDMLDGAYWVLESHQASGYHMVFRYSPDEADGFRKACEYLLDLSSARNEERH
;
A
#
# COMPACT_ATOMS: atom_id res chain seq x y z
N MET A 1 -30.09 76.28 -36.35
CA MET A 1 -30.38 76.23 -34.89
C MET A 1 -29.48 75.12 -34.33
N GLN A 2 -28.29 75.33 -33.73
CA GLN A 2 -27.92 76.17 -32.56
C GLN A 2 -28.88 75.89 -31.38
N ARG A 3 -28.50 75.39 -30.19
CA ARG A 3 -27.37 75.62 -29.26
C ARG A 3 -27.23 74.41 -28.29
N PHE A 4 -26.03 73.91 -27.96
CA PHE A 4 -25.24 74.15 -26.72
C PHE A 4 -25.98 74.10 -25.37
N TYR A 5 -25.59 73.19 -24.47
CA TYR A 5 -25.28 73.46 -23.05
C TYR A 5 -24.36 72.37 -22.45
N SER A 6 -23.22 72.81 -21.92
CA SER A 6 -22.29 72.10 -21.04
C SER A 6 -22.76 72.17 -19.59
N ALA A 7 -22.45 71.15 -18.78
CA ALA A 7 -22.16 71.34 -17.35
C ALA A 7 -21.31 70.19 -16.79
N LEU A 8 -20.15 70.58 -16.27
CA LEU A 8 -19.20 69.84 -15.42
C LEU A 8 -19.87 69.23 -14.18
N LEU A 9 -19.42 68.05 -13.73
CA LEU A 9 -19.17 67.84 -12.31
C LEU A 9 -18.09 66.77 -12.04
N THR A 10 -17.02 67.25 -11.41
CA THR A 10 -15.92 66.60 -10.70
C THR A 10 -16.35 65.52 -9.69
N GLY A 11 -15.56 64.47 -9.53
CA GLY A 11 -15.62 63.64 -8.30
C GLY A 11 -14.79 62.36 -8.29
N LEU A 12 -13.62 62.42 -7.65
CA LEU A 12 -12.86 61.32 -7.01
C LEU A 12 -12.37 60.14 -7.88
N ILE A 13 -11.12 60.25 -8.33
CA ILE A 13 -10.26 59.09 -8.60
C ILE A 13 -9.74 58.59 -7.25
N GLY A 14 -10.41 57.59 -6.68
CA GLY A 14 -9.90 56.82 -5.56
C GLY A 14 -8.79 55.89 -6.05
N LEU A 15 -7.54 56.23 -5.75
CA LEU A 15 -6.40 55.31 -5.82
C LEU A 15 -6.60 54.22 -4.77
N CYS A 16 -7.35 53.18 -5.13
CA CYS A 16 -7.32 51.91 -4.41
C CYS A 16 -5.94 51.29 -4.67
N LEU A 17 -5.02 51.49 -3.72
CA LEU A 17 -3.84 50.63 -3.56
C LEU A 17 -4.35 49.23 -3.15
N GLY A 18 -4.90 48.51 -4.13
CA GLY A 18 -5.14 47.08 -4.01
C GLY A 18 -3.78 46.42 -3.94
N GLY A 19 -3.29 46.18 -2.73
CA GLY A 19 -2.16 45.30 -2.51
C GLY A 19 -2.49 43.98 -3.19
N CYS A 20 -1.77 43.66 -4.27
CA CYS A 20 -1.82 42.37 -4.91
C CYS A 20 -1.26 41.34 -3.93
N SER A 21 -2.09 40.90 -2.98
CA SER A 21 -1.87 39.64 -2.28
C SER A 21 -1.99 38.56 -3.35
N ALA A 22 -0.87 38.16 -3.94
CA ALA A 22 -0.85 36.99 -4.80
C ALA A 22 -1.45 35.83 -4.00
N PRO A 23 -2.52 35.18 -4.47
CA PRO A 23 -3.08 34.04 -3.77
C PRO A 23 -1.96 33.03 -3.56
N ALA A 24 -1.77 32.60 -2.30
CA ALA A 24 -0.81 31.56 -1.98
C ALA A 24 -1.06 30.38 -2.94
N SER A 25 -0.02 29.95 -3.66
CA SER A 25 -0.15 28.81 -4.56
C SER A 25 -0.70 27.63 -3.75
N PRO A 26 -1.78 26.98 -4.21
CA PRO A 26 -2.36 25.88 -3.47
C PRO A 26 -1.29 24.82 -3.24
N THR A 27 -1.18 24.34 -2.01
CA THR A 27 -0.29 23.21 -1.67
C THR A 27 -0.62 22.06 -2.63
N PRO A 28 0.37 21.47 -3.31
CA PRO A 28 0.11 20.37 -4.22
C PRO A 28 -0.54 19.21 -3.46
N ALA A 29 -1.52 18.55 -4.08
CA ALA A 29 -2.21 17.39 -3.49
C ALA A 29 -1.29 16.19 -3.22
N TYR A 30 -0.06 16.22 -3.77
CA TYR A 30 0.95 15.18 -3.67
C TYR A 30 2.31 15.75 -3.25
N PRO A 31 3.15 14.98 -2.53
CA PRO A 31 4.46 15.45 -2.06
C PRO A 31 5.50 15.74 -3.15
N GLN A 32 5.45 15.04 -4.29
CA GLN A 32 6.37 15.19 -5.42
C GLN A 32 7.86 15.03 -5.04
N ASN A 33 8.17 14.02 -4.22
CA ASN A 33 9.53 13.77 -3.72
C ASN A 33 10.32 12.82 -4.65
N PRO A 34 11.33 13.29 -5.39
CA PRO A 34 12.10 12.44 -6.32
C PRO A 34 12.97 11.38 -5.60
N ALA A 35 13.13 11.47 -4.27
CA ALA A 35 13.81 10.44 -3.50
C ALA A 35 12.95 9.18 -3.30
N ILE A 36 11.63 9.27 -3.52
CA ILE A 36 10.66 8.18 -3.39
C ILE A 36 10.39 7.54 -4.76
N SER A 37 9.97 8.33 -5.74
CA SER A 37 9.69 7.86 -7.10
C SER A 37 9.90 8.96 -8.14
N ASP A 38 9.99 8.59 -9.42
CA ASP A 38 9.92 9.56 -10.51
C ASP A 38 8.49 10.09 -10.72
N ALA A 39 8.33 11.08 -11.61
CA ALA A 39 7.02 11.68 -11.92
C ALA A 39 6.04 10.72 -12.62
N GLN A 40 6.52 9.55 -13.06
CA GLN A 40 5.70 8.46 -13.61
C GLN A 40 5.36 7.41 -12.53
N GLY A 41 5.73 7.67 -11.28
CA GLY A 41 5.49 6.79 -10.14
C GLY A 41 6.45 5.61 -10.07
N ARG A 42 7.53 5.54 -10.85
CA ARG A 42 8.47 4.42 -10.76
C ARG A 42 9.24 4.49 -9.45
N PRO A 43 9.25 3.44 -8.62
CA PRO A 43 10.00 3.43 -7.38
C PRO A 43 11.50 3.56 -7.68
N ARG A 44 12.24 4.18 -6.76
CA ARG A 44 13.69 4.33 -6.89
C ARG A 44 14.42 2.99 -6.91
N ASP A 45 14.05 2.11 -5.98
CA ASP A 45 14.59 0.76 -5.81
C ASP A 45 13.65 -0.11 -4.97
N SER A 46 14.05 -1.36 -4.70
CA SER A 46 13.26 -2.34 -3.92
C SER A 46 13.03 -1.98 -2.45
N THR A 47 13.68 -0.93 -1.94
CA THR A 47 13.50 -0.43 -0.58
C THR A 47 12.53 0.76 -0.49
N THR A 48 12.01 1.21 -1.63
CA THR A 48 11.02 2.29 -1.70
C THR A 48 9.79 1.94 -0.90
N PHE A 49 9.39 2.82 0.01
CA PHE A 49 8.14 2.72 0.74
C PHE A 49 7.01 3.36 -0.07
N TYR A 50 5.93 2.61 -0.31
CA TYR A 50 4.88 2.99 -1.27
C TYR A 50 3.81 3.92 -0.70
N PHE A 51 3.75 4.05 0.61
CA PHE A 51 2.71 4.79 1.33
C PHE A 51 3.28 6.10 1.87
N PRO A 52 2.46 7.15 2.10
CA PRO A 52 2.95 8.41 2.64
C PRO A 52 3.74 8.18 3.93
N ALA A 53 4.89 8.83 4.12
CA ALA A 53 5.66 8.64 5.35
C ALA A 53 5.05 9.36 6.58
N ALA A 54 4.10 10.29 6.35
CA ALA A 54 3.99 11.49 7.20
C ALA A 54 2.73 11.60 8.09
N THR A 55 1.74 10.72 8.01
CA THR A 55 0.45 10.95 8.69
C THR A 55 -0.11 9.78 9.51
N TRP A 56 0.49 8.59 9.43
CA TRP A 56 -0.01 7.34 10.06
C TRP A 56 0.48 7.12 11.50
N LEU A 57 1.39 7.98 11.97
CA LEU A 57 2.06 7.90 13.27
C LEU A 57 1.70 9.08 14.20
N ASP A 58 0.64 9.80 13.85
CA ASP A 58 0.14 11.05 14.44
C ASP A 58 1.06 12.28 14.34
N ALA A 59 0.43 13.38 13.92
CA ALA A 59 0.95 14.74 14.05
C ALA A 59 1.17 15.16 15.53
N GLU A 60 0.64 14.40 16.50
CA GLU A 60 0.88 14.60 17.94
C GLU A 60 2.31 14.19 18.36
N TYR A 61 3.02 13.41 17.54
CA TYR A 61 4.41 12.97 17.78
C TYR A 61 5.42 13.46 16.73
N ALA A 62 4.95 14.15 15.69
CA ALA A 62 5.84 14.81 14.73
C ALA A 62 6.61 15.96 15.42
N LEU A 63 7.88 15.70 15.76
CA LEU A 63 8.88 16.68 16.22
C LEU A 63 8.67 17.25 17.64
N LYS A 64 8.70 16.40 18.67
CA LYS A 64 9.48 16.75 19.87
C LYS A 64 10.91 16.26 19.71
N ASP A 65 11.64 17.07 18.96
CA ASP A 65 13.06 17.36 19.16
C ASP A 65 14.07 16.20 19.02
N ARG A 66 14.67 16.12 17.82
CA ARG A 66 15.89 15.35 17.52
C ARG A 66 17.14 15.84 18.29
N SER A 67 17.00 16.78 19.24
CA SER A 67 18.08 17.19 20.13
C SER A 67 18.05 16.54 21.52
N SER A 68 16.99 15.79 21.88
CA SER A 68 17.02 15.05 23.14
C SER A 68 17.80 13.73 22.98
N LYS A 69 19.04 13.77 23.48
CA LYS A 69 19.87 12.59 23.73
C LYS A 69 19.02 11.46 24.31
N LEU A 70 19.21 10.26 23.77
CA LEU A 70 18.80 8.96 24.30
C LEU A 70 18.36 9.01 25.78
N SER A 71 17.08 9.20 26.02
CA SER A 71 16.40 8.54 27.13
C SER A 71 15.64 7.36 26.52
N VAL A 72 16.41 6.31 26.22
CA VAL A 72 15.88 4.96 26.12
C VAL A 72 15.48 4.61 27.54
N ASP A 73 14.21 4.80 27.89
CA ASP A 73 13.49 4.10 28.97
C ASP A 73 12.09 4.73 29.14
N ASN A 74 11.04 3.91 29.02
CA ASN A 74 9.63 4.16 29.38
C ASN A 74 8.62 4.64 28.32
N GLN A 75 8.88 4.63 27.02
CA GLN A 75 7.76 4.67 26.05
C GLN A 75 7.15 3.25 25.92
N PRO A 76 5.85 3.06 26.18
CA PRO A 76 5.20 1.77 25.99
C PRO A 76 5.37 1.30 24.55
N PHE A 77 5.73 0.03 24.37
CA PHE A 77 5.71 -0.60 23.06
C PHE A 77 4.27 -0.60 22.54
N ASP A 78 4.02 0.15 21.47
CA ASP A 78 2.74 0.16 20.79
C ASP A 78 2.72 -0.95 19.72
N GLU A 79 2.19 -2.10 20.11
CA GLU A 79 2.05 -3.28 19.25
C GLU A 79 1.25 -3.01 17.98
N HIS A 80 0.22 -2.15 18.07
CA HIS A 80 -0.62 -1.80 16.93
C HIS A 80 0.19 -1.08 15.86
N ARG A 81 1.00 -0.11 16.29
CA ARG A 81 1.85 0.70 15.42
C ARG A 81 2.92 -0.13 14.72
N GLU A 82 3.58 -1.02 15.46
CA GLU A 82 4.59 -1.90 14.86
C GLU A 82 3.96 -2.90 13.89
N THR A 83 2.77 -3.41 14.18
CA THR A 83 2.02 -4.27 13.26
C THR A 83 1.65 -3.54 11.97
N CYS A 84 1.14 -2.31 12.06
CA CYS A 84 0.88 -1.45 10.90
C CYS A 84 2.16 -1.22 10.08
N ARG A 85 3.25 -0.84 10.74
CA ARG A 85 4.54 -0.55 10.07
C ARG A 85 5.08 -1.77 9.33
N LEU A 86 5.08 -2.94 9.97
CA LEU A 86 5.56 -4.19 9.37
C LEU A 86 4.66 -4.61 8.19
N SER A 87 3.35 -4.51 8.34
CA SER A 87 2.38 -4.83 7.29
C SER A 87 2.52 -3.91 6.09
N MET A 88 2.75 -2.61 6.29
CA MET A 88 2.95 -1.65 5.20
C MET A 88 4.30 -1.82 4.51
N LYS A 89 5.34 -2.21 5.25
CA LYS A 89 6.59 -2.64 4.63
C LYS A 89 6.38 -3.87 3.75
N ALA A 90 5.62 -4.86 4.25
CA ALA A 90 5.28 -6.05 3.49
C ALA A 90 4.48 -5.75 2.22
N ALA A 91 3.50 -4.85 2.32
CA ALA A 91 2.73 -4.38 1.18
C ALA A 91 3.61 -3.66 0.15
N SER A 92 4.53 -2.79 0.58
CA SER A 92 5.47 -2.08 -0.31
C SER A 92 6.37 -3.06 -1.09
N GLU A 93 6.91 -4.08 -0.42
CA GLU A 93 7.75 -5.09 -1.07
C GLU A 93 6.97 -5.91 -2.11
N ASN A 94 5.71 -6.28 -1.82
CA ASN A 94 4.87 -6.94 -2.81
C ASN A 94 4.54 -6.02 -3.99
N LEU A 95 4.19 -4.75 -3.75
CA LEU A 95 3.93 -3.75 -4.80
C LEU A 95 5.14 -3.54 -5.72
N TYR A 96 6.35 -3.55 -5.16
CA TYR A 96 7.59 -3.53 -5.96
C TYR A 96 7.71 -4.76 -6.87
N CYS A 97 7.47 -5.97 -6.35
CA CYS A 97 7.48 -7.21 -7.15
C CYS A 97 6.40 -7.21 -8.24
N PHE A 98 5.25 -6.58 -7.99
CA PHE A 98 4.21 -6.34 -9.01
C PHE A 98 4.60 -5.30 -10.08
N GLY A 99 5.74 -4.61 -9.91
CA GLY A 99 6.12 -3.49 -10.77
C GLY A 99 5.13 -2.33 -10.70
N ALA A 100 4.40 -2.21 -9.58
CA ALA A 100 3.37 -1.21 -9.40
C ALA A 100 3.99 0.19 -9.21
N PRO A 101 3.32 1.26 -9.65
CA PRO A 101 3.80 2.62 -9.40
C PRO A 101 3.53 3.05 -7.95
N VAL A 102 4.33 3.98 -7.42
CA VAL A 102 4.09 4.65 -6.14
C VAL A 102 3.03 5.73 -6.35
N LEU A 103 1.78 5.42 -6.00
CA LEU A 103 0.63 6.32 -6.19
C LEU A 103 0.68 7.51 -5.22
N SER A 104 1.25 7.34 -4.03
CA SER A 104 1.24 8.36 -2.97
C SER A 104 2.12 9.59 -3.22
N ASN A 105 2.91 9.63 -4.31
CA ASN A 105 3.96 10.64 -4.50
C ASN A 105 3.68 11.67 -5.61
N TYR A 106 3.06 11.25 -6.73
CA TYR A 106 2.70 12.11 -7.86
C TYR A 106 1.34 11.72 -8.38
N TYR A 107 0.50 12.70 -8.78
CA TYR A 107 -0.68 12.39 -9.58
C TYR A 107 -0.27 11.91 -10.97
N LEU A 108 -0.59 10.66 -11.29
CA LEU A 108 -0.20 10.00 -12.54
C LEU A 108 -1.13 10.27 -13.73
N GLY A 109 -2.01 11.27 -13.62
CA GLY A 109 -2.89 11.68 -14.72
C GLY A 109 -4.12 10.81 -14.95
N THR A 110 -4.45 9.90 -14.02
CA THR A 110 -5.62 9.01 -14.10
C THR A 110 -6.05 8.62 -12.71
N ASP A 111 -7.36 8.74 -12.44
CA ASP A 111 -7.94 8.29 -11.19
C ASP A 111 -7.89 6.75 -11.11
N THR A 112 -7.35 6.25 -10.01
CA THR A 112 -7.03 4.83 -9.84
C THR A 112 -7.45 4.36 -8.46
N TYR A 113 -8.11 3.21 -8.40
CA TYR A 113 -8.26 2.43 -7.19
C TYR A 113 -7.40 1.18 -7.27
N ARG A 114 -6.63 0.91 -6.23
CA ARG A 114 -5.73 -0.26 -6.20
C ARG A 114 -5.97 -1.07 -4.94
N PHE A 115 -6.40 -2.30 -5.14
CA PHE A 115 -6.61 -3.26 -4.06
C PHE A 115 -5.49 -4.31 -4.08
N LEU A 116 -4.67 -4.32 -3.05
CA LEU A 116 -3.68 -5.34 -2.78
C LEU A 116 -4.22 -6.30 -1.73
N TRP A 117 -4.21 -7.58 -2.07
CA TRP A 117 -4.72 -8.65 -1.23
C TRP A 117 -3.63 -9.69 -0.98
N LEU A 118 -3.18 -9.77 0.27
CA LEU A 118 -2.12 -10.68 0.70
C LEU A 118 -2.69 -11.68 1.70
N ARG A 119 -3.02 -12.89 1.24
CA ARG A 119 -3.56 -13.97 2.09
C ARG A 119 -2.44 -14.86 2.61
N SER A 120 -2.57 -15.37 3.83
CA SER A 120 -1.49 -16.07 4.53
C SER A 120 -0.91 -17.26 3.76
N PHE A 121 -1.74 -18.01 3.01
CA PHE A 121 -1.31 -19.26 2.36
C PHE A 121 -1.48 -19.26 0.84
N GLN A 122 -1.98 -18.16 0.28
CA GLN A 122 -2.27 -18.04 -1.14
C GLN A 122 -1.41 -16.96 -1.78
N ARG A 123 -1.43 -16.92 -3.11
CA ARG A 123 -0.66 -15.98 -3.89
C ARG A 123 -1.16 -14.54 -3.67
N PRO A 124 -0.25 -13.56 -3.55
CA PRO A 124 -0.60 -12.15 -3.61
C PRO A 124 -1.39 -11.82 -4.87
N VAL A 125 -2.46 -11.05 -4.72
CA VAL A 125 -3.28 -10.53 -5.82
C VAL A 125 -3.25 -9.00 -5.79
N LEU A 126 -3.07 -8.39 -6.95
CA LEU A 126 -3.17 -6.94 -7.13
C LEU A 126 -4.25 -6.64 -8.15
N LEU A 127 -5.25 -5.88 -7.74
CA LEU A 127 -6.30 -5.35 -8.61
C LEU A 127 -6.08 -3.85 -8.80
N THR A 128 -6.11 -3.38 -10.04
CA THR A 128 -6.01 -1.95 -10.37
C THR A 128 -7.17 -1.55 -11.26
N LEU A 129 -8.11 -0.79 -10.70
CA LEU A 129 -9.20 -0.14 -11.42
C LEU A 129 -8.71 1.24 -11.87
N GLN A 130 -8.70 1.49 -13.17
CA GLN A 130 -8.35 2.81 -13.74
C GLN A 130 -9.58 3.41 -14.41
N HIS A 131 -9.90 4.65 -14.03
CA HIS A 131 -10.92 5.44 -14.71
C HIS A 131 -10.35 6.07 -15.98
N ARG A 132 -11.03 5.92 -17.11
CA ARG A 132 -10.61 6.53 -18.38
C ARG A 132 -11.78 7.18 -19.09
N PRO A 133 -11.53 8.19 -19.94
CA PRO A 133 -12.60 8.84 -20.71
C PRO A 133 -13.39 7.87 -21.63
N ASP A 134 -12.75 6.79 -22.07
CA ASP A 134 -13.31 5.76 -22.96
C ASP A 134 -13.89 4.54 -22.22
N GLY A 135 -13.84 4.54 -20.89
CA GLY A 135 -14.36 3.49 -20.04
C GLY A 135 -13.33 2.94 -19.07
N SER A 136 -13.81 2.51 -17.91
CA SER A 136 -12.96 2.00 -16.84
C SER A 136 -12.47 0.58 -17.13
N ILE A 137 -11.26 0.28 -16.68
CA ILE A 137 -10.67 -1.07 -16.80
C ILE A 137 -10.20 -1.59 -15.44
N LEU A 138 -10.34 -2.89 -15.22
CA LEU A 138 -9.82 -3.58 -14.05
C LEU A 138 -8.74 -4.57 -14.49
N ARG A 139 -7.51 -4.32 -14.04
CA ARG A 139 -6.38 -5.24 -14.24
C ARG A 139 -6.19 -6.12 -13.00
N THR A 140 -5.97 -7.40 -13.22
CA THR A 140 -5.63 -8.40 -12.19
C THR A 140 -4.23 -8.92 -12.42
N GLN A 141 -3.41 -8.89 -11.38
CA GLN A 141 -2.07 -9.45 -11.36
C GLN A 141 -1.89 -10.42 -10.20
N LEU A 142 -0.99 -11.39 -10.37
CA LEU A 142 -0.63 -12.36 -9.34
C LEU A 142 0.90 -12.47 -9.21
N LEU A 143 1.38 -12.67 -7.97
CA LEU A 143 2.76 -13.10 -7.73
C LEU A 143 2.81 -14.61 -7.52
N THR A 144 3.97 -15.22 -7.79
CA THR A 144 4.21 -16.65 -7.50
C THR A 144 4.11 -16.97 -6.00
N LYS A 145 4.50 -16.02 -5.15
CA LYS A 145 4.46 -16.10 -3.69
C LYS A 145 4.63 -14.70 -3.09
N TRP A 146 4.51 -14.60 -1.77
CA TRP A 146 4.80 -13.40 -1.01
C TRP A 146 6.22 -12.89 -1.21
N ALA A 147 6.39 -11.57 -1.38
CA ALA A 147 7.70 -10.95 -1.54
C ALA A 147 8.57 -11.01 -0.27
N ILE A 148 7.95 -10.99 0.91
CA ILE A 148 8.64 -10.84 2.20
C ILE A 148 9.02 -12.15 2.89
N LEU A 149 8.85 -13.30 2.22
CA LEU A 149 9.14 -14.58 2.86
C LEU A 149 10.62 -14.60 3.28
N PRO A 150 10.91 -14.80 4.57
CA PRO A 150 12.29 -14.91 5.01
C PRO A 150 12.95 -16.01 4.20
N LYS A 151 14.20 -15.78 3.79
CA LYS A 151 14.95 -16.81 3.08
C LYS A 151 14.93 -18.08 3.93
N THR A 152 14.31 -19.12 3.38
CA THR A 152 14.26 -20.44 4.00
C THR A 152 15.70 -20.91 4.14
N LYS A 153 16.10 -21.12 5.38
CA LYS A 153 17.36 -21.77 5.73
C LYS A 153 16.99 -23.07 6.44
N LEU A 154 17.79 -24.11 6.23
CA LEU A 154 17.73 -25.25 7.14
C LEU A 154 18.14 -24.76 8.51
N SER A 155 17.18 -24.71 9.43
CA SER A 155 17.47 -24.42 10.82
C SER A 155 18.26 -25.57 11.43
N GLU A 156 19.22 -25.23 12.29
CA GLU A 156 19.96 -26.21 13.11
C GLU A 156 19.09 -26.69 14.28
N ILE A 157 17.86 -27.13 14.00
CA ILE A 157 17.03 -27.74 15.03
C ILE A 157 17.40 -29.21 15.12
N ILE A 158 18.33 -29.52 16.01
CA ILE A 158 18.68 -30.89 16.36
C ILE A 158 17.81 -31.31 17.55
N PHE A 159 16.80 -32.13 17.29
CA PHE A 159 15.98 -32.72 18.34
C PHE A 159 16.75 -33.85 19.03
N ALA A 160 17.42 -33.52 20.12
CA ALA A 160 18.05 -34.49 21.00
C ALA A 160 17.10 -34.93 22.12
N LEU A 161 17.02 -36.23 22.39
CA LEU A 161 16.32 -36.73 23.57
C LEU A 161 17.05 -36.29 24.85
N PRO A 162 16.35 -36.09 25.98
CA PRO A 162 16.96 -35.60 27.23
C PRO A 162 18.17 -36.42 27.73
N ASN A 163 18.23 -37.70 27.40
CA ASN A 163 19.28 -38.63 27.81
C ASN A 163 20.25 -39.01 26.67
N SER A 164 20.36 -38.16 25.64
CA SER A 164 21.27 -38.41 24.51
C SER A 164 22.73 -38.36 24.95
N THR A 165 23.48 -39.42 24.66
CA THR A 165 24.93 -39.47 24.88
C THR A 165 25.68 -38.50 23.95
N PRO A 166 26.91 -38.08 24.30
CA PRO A 166 27.73 -37.24 23.42
C PRO A 166 27.89 -37.80 22.00
N THR A 167 28.08 -39.12 21.87
CA THR A 167 28.21 -39.79 20.57
C THR A 167 26.93 -39.72 19.75
N GLN A 168 25.75 -39.83 20.38
CA GLN A 168 24.47 -39.67 19.69
C GLN A 168 24.28 -38.23 19.19
N LEU A 169 24.66 -37.23 19.99
CA LEU A 169 24.62 -35.83 19.58
C LEU A 169 25.56 -35.55 18.40
N GLU A 170 26.78 -36.10 18.42
CA GLU A 170 27.72 -35.98 17.30
C GLU A 170 27.17 -36.62 16.03
N LYS A 171 26.54 -37.79 16.14
CA LYS A 171 25.89 -38.45 15.00
C LYS A 171 24.77 -37.59 14.41
N LEU A 172 23.87 -37.06 15.25
CA LEU A 172 22.79 -36.17 14.80
C LEU A 172 23.32 -34.91 14.12
N ARG A 173 24.41 -34.32 14.64
CA ARG A 173 25.08 -33.17 14.01
C ARG A 173 25.68 -33.53 12.65
N ALA A 174 26.31 -34.70 12.54
CA ALA A 174 26.88 -35.17 11.28
C ALA A 174 25.78 -35.44 10.22
N GLU A 175 24.67 -36.05 10.63
CA GLU A 175 23.50 -36.27 9.77
C GLU A 175 22.87 -34.94 9.31
N HIS A 176 22.68 -33.99 10.22
CA HIS A 176 22.17 -32.66 9.88
C HIS A 176 23.10 -31.92 8.90
N LYS A 177 24.42 -31.96 9.14
CA LYS A 177 25.41 -31.39 8.21
C LYS A 177 25.38 -32.07 6.84
N ALA A 178 25.20 -33.40 6.80
CA ALA A 178 25.05 -34.12 5.54
C ALA A 178 23.79 -33.69 4.78
N GLN A 179 22.65 -33.53 5.47
CA GLN A 179 21.42 -33.00 4.87
C GLN A 179 21.60 -31.56 4.37
N GLN A 180 22.30 -30.71 5.11
CA GLN A 180 22.63 -29.36 4.64
C GLN A 180 23.51 -29.36 3.39
N GLN A 181 24.26 -30.43 3.12
CA GLN A 181 25.10 -30.56 1.93
C GLN A 181 24.42 -31.35 0.81
N ASP A 182 23.23 -31.90 1.04
CA ASP A 182 22.47 -32.67 0.06
C ASP A 182 22.09 -31.75 -1.13
N PRO A 183 22.51 -32.09 -2.37
CA PRO A 183 22.22 -31.26 -3.55
C PRO A 183 20.73 -31.06 -3.82
N GLU A 184 19.90 -32.06 -3.53
CA GLU A 184 18.44 -31.98 -3.73
C GLU A 184 17.82 -31.02 -2.71
N ILE A 185 18.26 -31.09 -1.45
CA ILE A 185 17.81 -30.14 -0.43
C ILE A 185 18.27 -28.72 -0.78
N GLN A 186 19.50 -28.54 -1.24
CA GLN A 186 20.01 -27.25 -1.68
C GLN A 186 19.23 -26.70 -2.90
N HIS A 187 18.87 -27.58 -3.84
CA HIS A 187 18.02 -27.20 -4.97
C HIS A 187 16.65 -26.71 -4.50
N GLN A 188 15.96 -27.47 -3.65
CA GLN A 188 14.66 -27.08 -3.09
C GLN A 188 14.73 -25.78 -2.28
N LEU A 189 15.80 -25.57 -1.51
CA LEU A 189 16.02 -24.30 -0.80
C LEU A 189 16.23 -23.14 -1.78
N ALA A 190 16.99 -23.36 -2.85
CA ALA A 190 17.21 -22.35 -3.88
C ALA A 190 15.89 -21.96 -4.56
N GLU A 191 15.06 -22.94 -4.93
CA GLU A 191 13.72 -22.71 -5.48
C GLU A 191 12.81 -21.95 -4.51
N LYS A 192 12.76 -22.38 -3.24
CA LYS A 192 12.01 -21.68 -2.18
C LYS A 192 12.52 -20.26 -1.94
N ASN A 193 13.80 -19.99 -2.17
CA ASN A 193 14.43 -18.69 -1.98
C ASN A 193 14.45 -17.80 -3.23
N GLN A 194 13.93 -18.27 -4.37
CA GLN A 194 13.77 -17.39 -5.53
C GLN A 194 12.91 -16.17 -5.16
N PRO A 195 13.18 -14.97 -5.70
CA PRO A 195 12.31 -13.83 -5.49
C PRO A 195 10.88 -14.10 -5.96
N ALA A 196 9.90 -13.41 -5.37
CA ALA A 196 8.56 -13.38 -5.93
C ALA A 196 8.60 -12.72 -7.33
N VAL A 197 7.90 -13.33 -8.29
CA VAL A 197 7.81 -12.83 -9.67
C VAL A 197 6.35 -12.80 -10.11
N GLN A 198 6.03 -11.92 -11.05
CA GLN A 198 4.70 -11.83 -11.63
C GLN A 198 4.38 -13.06 -12.48
N VAL A 199 3.15 -13.57 -12.36
CA VAL A 199 2.63 -14.64 -13.19
C VAL A 199 1.97 -14.04 -14.43
N ILE A 200 2.77 -13.49 -15.33
CA ILE A 200 2.32 -12.72 -16.52
C ILE A 200 1.27 -13.48 -17.35
N ALA A 201 1.43 -14.81 -17.49
CA ALA A 201 0.51 -15.66 -18.24
C ALA A 201 -0.92 -15.74 -17.65
N GLN A 202 -1.12 -15.30 -16.40
CA GLN A 202 -2.43 -15.28 -15.71
C GLN A 202 -2.95 -13.86 -15.50
N GLU A 203 -2.24 -12.83 -15.96
CA GLU A 203 -2.74 -11.46 -15.85
C GLU A 203 -3.93 -11.24 -16.79
N THR A 204 -4.94 -10.54 -16.29
CA THR A 204 -6.14 -10.24 -17.06
C THR A 204 -6.47 -8.77 -16.97
N THR A 205 -7.08 -8.22 -18.02
CA THR A 205 -7.72 -6.90 -17.98
C THR A 205 -9.13 -7.06 -18.51
N VAL A 206 -10.11 -6.57 -17.75
CA VAL A 206 -11.51 -6.57 -18.14
C VAL A 206 -12.02 -5.14 -18.22
N ALA A 207 -12.94 -4.88 -19.14
CA ALA A 207 -13.69 -3.63 -19.16
C ALA A 207 -14.68 -3.64 -17.98
N VAL A 208 -14.82 -2.49 -17.32
CA VAL A 208 -15.78 -2.27 -16.25
C VAL A 208 -16.87 -1.35 -16.80
N THR A 209 -18.13 -1.77 -16.69
CA THR A 209 -19.25 -0.97 -17.17
C THR A 209 -19.46 0.25 -16.26
N LEU A 210 -20.12 1.28 -16.79
CA LEU A 210 -20.49 2.44 -15.99
C LEU A 210 -21.34 2.07 -14.75
N GLU A 211 -22.25 1.09 -14.90
CA GLU A 211 -23.06 0.59 -13.79
C GLU A 211 -22.20 -0.10 -12.71
N GLN A 212 -21.24 -0.91 -13.12
CA GLN A 212 -20.33 -1.58 -12.18
C GLN A 212 -19.44 -0.58 -11.44
N GLU A 213 -18.92 0.42 -12.16
CA GLU A 213 -18.14 1.49 -11.56
C GLU A 213 -18.96 2.32 -10.57
N GLN A 214 -20.18 2.72 -10.95
CA GLN A 214 -21.10 3.42 -10.06
C GLN A 214 -21.40 2.60 -8.80
N HIS A 215 -21.64 1.30 -8.95
CA HIS A 215 -21.87 0.41 -7.81
C HIS A 215 -20.67 0.35 -6.87
N PHE A 216 -19.45 0.22 -7.41
CA PHE A 216 -18.22 0.27 -6.61
C PHE A 216 -18.11 1.60 -5.85
N HIS A 217 -18.40 2.73 -6.49
CA HIS A 217 -18.39 4.04 -5.82
C HIS A 217 -19.43 4.15 -4.70
N THR A 218 -20.63 3.59 -4.88
CA THR A 218 -21.64 3.52 -3.81
C THR A 218 -21.11 2.72 -2.63
N LEU A 219 -20.49 1.56 -2.85
CA LEU A 219 -19.89 0.76 -1.78
C LEU A 219 -18.78 1.54 -1.03
N LEU A 220 -17.95 2.30 -1.75
CA LEU A 220 -16.94 3.17 -1.12
C LEU A 220 -17.57 4.28 -0.27
N GLN A 221 -18.62 4.93 -0.78
CA GLN A 221 -19.33 5.98 -0.06
C GLN A 221 -19.99 5.44 1.22
N ASP A 222 -20.69 4.31 1.12
CA ASP A 222 -21.37 3.66 2.24
C ASP A 222 -20.40 3.16 3.31
N SER A 223 -19.18 2.76 2.92
CA SER A 223 -18.11 2.41 3.86
C SER A 223 -17.46 3.62 4.56
N HIS A 224 -17.82 4.84 4.15
CA HIS A 224 -17.13 6.07 4.53
C HIS A 224 -15.62 6.01 4.30
N PHE A 225 -15.19 5.38 3.19
CA PHE A 225 -13.79 5.06 2.92
C PHE A 225 -12.82 6.22 3.17
N GLN A 226 -13.14 7.42 2.70
CA GLN A 226 -12.29 8.62 2.84
C GLN A 226 -12.10 9.11 4.28
N LEU A 227 -12.94 8.65 5.21
CA LEU A 227 -12.90 9.00 6.63
C LEU A 227 -12.30 7.87 7.49
N LEU A 228 -12.05 6.70 6.90
CA LEU A 228 -11.50 5.58 7.63
C LEU A 228 -10.04 5.86 8.05
N PRO A 229 -9.61 5.36 9.22
CA PRO A 229 -8.22 5.41 9.57
C PRO A 229 -7.43 4.57 8.56
N ALA A 230 -6.43 5.26 8.03
CA ALA A 230 -5.22 4.79 7.38
C ALA A 230 -4.84 3.32 7.66
N CYS A 231 -4.62 2.97 8.92
CA CYS A 231 -4.28 1.62 9.35
C CYS A 231 -5.08 1.26 10.60
N GLN A 232 -5.58 0.04 10.64
CA GLN A 232 -6.16 -0.55 11.82
C GLN A 232 -5.74 -2.02 11.86
N SER A 233 -4.81 -2.35 12.77
CA SER A 233 -4.46 -3.74 13.05
C SER A 233 -5.48 -4.42 13.95
N SER A 234 -5.61 -5.74 13.79
CA SER A 234 -6.34 -6.63 14.69
C SER A 234 -5.30 -7.57 15.33
N PRO A 235 -4.90 -7.34 16.59
CA PRO A 235 -3.79 -8.08 17.22
C PRO A 235 -4.13 -9.55 17.50
N ASP A 236 -5.41 -9.92 17.51
CA ASP A 236 -5.88 -11.20 18.06
C ASP A 236 -5.98 -12.35 17.04
N MET A 237 -5.42 -12.19 15.83
CA MET A 237 -5.69 -13.11 14.72
C MET A 237 -4.39 -13.61 14.06
N LEU A 238 -4.22 -14.93 14.05
CA LEU A 238 -2.99 -15.61 13.61
C LEU A 238 -2.95 -15.87 12.09
N ASP A 239 -4.11 -15.98 11.46
CA ASP A 239 -4.31 -16.29 10.04
C ASP A 239 -5.27 -15.29 9.37
N GLY A 240 -5.48 -15.45 8.06
CA GLY A 240 -6.31 -14.58 7.25
C GLY A 240 -5.51 -13.74 6.26
N ALA A 241 -5.93 -12.50 6.04
CA ALA A 241 -5.48 -11.72 4.90
C ALA A 241 -5.26 -10.24 5.23
N TYR A 242 -4.26 -9.65 4.59
CA TYR A 242 -3.97 -8.23 4.63
C TYR A 242 -4.60 -7.55 3.40
N TRP A 243 -5.42 -6.54 3.66
CA TRP A 243 -6.21 -5.83 2.66
C TRP A 243 -5.75 -4.39 2.63
N VAL A 244 -5.23 -3.93 1.48
CA VAL A 244 -4.85 -2.52 1.28
C VAL A 244 -5.63 -2.01 0.08
N LEU A 245 -6.47 -1.00 0.30
CA LEU A 245 -7.13 -0.29 -0.79
C LEU A 245 -6.62 1.15 -0.84
N GLU A 246 -6.10 1.53 -1.99
CA GLU A 246 -5.63 2.89 -2.28
C GLU A 246 -6.59 3.58 -3.23
N SER A 247 -6.89 4.85 -2.95
CA SER A 247 -7.58 5.79 -3.82
C SER A 247 -6.59 6.86 -4.25
N HIS A 248 -6.34 6.91 -5.54
CA HIS A 248 -5.41 7.84 -6.18
C HIS A 248 -6.19 8.73 -7.14
N GLN A 249 -6.43 9.97 -6.73
CA GLN A 249 -7.29 10.91 -7.45
C GLN A 249 -6.58 12.23 -7.71
N ALA A 250 -7.08 13.03 -8.64
CA ALA A 250 -6.54 14.37 -8.88
C ALA A 250 -6.58 15.26 -7.62
N SER A 251 -7.58 15.04 -6.76
CA SER A 251 -7.77 15.74 -5.48
C SER A 251 -6.82 15.27 -4.38
N GLY A 252 -6.20 14.10 -4.51
CA GLY A 252 -5.26 13.58 -3.53
C GLY A 252 -5.22 12.06 -3.44
N TYR A 253 -4.48 11.58 -2.45
CA TYR A 253 -4.26 10.18 -2.18
C TYR A 253 -4.83 9.80 -0.80
N HIS A 254 -5.52 8.67 -0.73
CA HIS A 254 -5.94 8.05 0.52
C HIS A 254 -5.72 6.54 0.43
N MET A 255 -5.42 5.89 1.55
CA MET A 255 -5.46 4.44 1.60
C MET A 255 -5.90 3.93 2.97
N VAL A 256 -6.44 2.73 2.95
CA VAL A 256 -6.91 2.02 4.14
C VAL A 256 -6.32 0.63 4.13
N PHE A 257 -5.70 0.27 5.25
CA PHE A 257 -5.25 -1.07 5.55
C PHE A 257 -6.12 -1.73 6.63
N ARG A 258 -6.54 -2.96 6.38
CA ARG A 258 -7.19 -3.83 7.37
C ARG A 258 -6.58 -5.22 7.34
N TYR A 259 -6.52 -5.84 8.51
CA TYR A 259 -6.25 -7.27 8.63
C TYR A 259 -7.59 -8.00 8.80
N SER A 260 -7.93 -8.84 7.82
CA SER A 260 -9.11 -9.72 7.81
C SER A 260 -10.41 -9.04 8.27
N PRO A 261 -10.86 -7.96 7.59
CA PRO A 261 -12.05 -7.24 8.00
C PRO A 261 -13.30 -8.15 8.04
N ASP A 262 -14.23 -7.84 8.95
CA ASP A 262 -15.48 -8.59 9.12
C ASP A 262 -16.36 -8.53 7.86
N GLU A 263 -17.18 -9.57 7.64
CA GLU A 263 -18.11 -9.63 6.49
C GLU A 263 -19.12 -8.47 6.46
N ALA A 264 -19.46 -7.94 7.63
CA ALA A 264 -20.36 -6.80 7.74
C ALA A 264 -19.70 -5.48 7.32
N ASP A 265 -18.36 -5.39 7.32
CA ASP A 265 -17.60 -4.17 7.05
C ASP A 265 -17.81 -3.68 5.61
N GLY A 266 -18.21 -2.41 5.45
CA GLY A 266 -18.38 -1.78 4.16
C GLY A 266 -17.09 -1.73 3.34
N PHE A 267 -15.94 -1.57 4.01
CA PHE A 267 -14.63 -1.60 3.37
C PHE A 267 -14.36 -2.94 2.70
N ARG A 268 -14.68 -4.05 3.40
CA ARG A 268 -14.55 -5.40 2.87
C ARG A 268 -15.44 -5.58 1.63
N LYS A 269 -16.70 -5.18 1.71
CA LYS A 269 -17.66 -5.30 0.59
C LYS A 269 -17.16 -4.59 -0.66
N ALA A 270 -16.60 -3.38 -0.53
CA ALA A 270 -16.01 -2.67 -1.67
C ALA A 270 -14.82 -3.43 -2.29
N CYS A 271 -13.95 -4.00 -1.47
CA CYS A 271 -12.80 -4.79 -1.94
C CYS A 271 -13.21 -6.13 -2.57
N GLU A 272 -14.17 -6.84 -1.96
CA GLU A 272 -14.73 -8.09 -2.51
C GLU A 272 -15.44 -7.86 -3.84
N TYR A 273 -16.12 -6.72 -3.99
CA TYR A 273 -16.72 -6.37 -5.27
C TYR A 273 -15.68 -6.27 -6.40
N LEU A 274 -14.50 -5.68 -6.14
CA LEU A 274 -13.41 -5.70 -7.13
C LEU A 274 -12.93 -7.12 -7.43
N LEU A 275 -12.86 -8.00 -6.43
CA LEU A 275 -12.52 -9.40 -6.63
C LEU A 275 -13.57 -10.11 -7.51
N ASP A 276 -14.85 -9.85 -7.31
CA ASP A 276 -15.95 -10.46 -8.06
C ASP A 276 -15.94 -10.06 -9.54
N LEU A 277 -15.53 -8.82 -9.84
CA LEU A 277 -15.31 -8.34 -11.21
C LEU A 277 -14.04 -8.91 -11.87
N SER A 278 -13.11 -9.44 -11.08
CA SER A 278 -11.78 -9.85 -11.53
C SER A 278 -11.71 -11.33 -11.95
N SER A 279 -10.56 -11.74 -12.49
CA SER A 279 -10.24 -13.16 -12.69
C SER A 279 -9.96 -13.92 -11.39
N ALA A 280 -9.72 -13.21 -10.28
CA ALA A 280 -9.53 -13.75 -8.94
C ALA A 280 -10.87 -13.98 -8.17
N ARG A 281 -12.03 -13.90 -8.84
CA ARG A 281 -13.33 -14.07 -8.18
C ARG A 281 -13.54 -15.42 -7.47
N ASN A 282 -12.92 -16.48 -7.99
CA ASN A 282 -13.05 -17.85 -7.46
C ASN A 282 -11.93 -18.21 -6.46
N GLU A 283 -11.07 -17.26 -6.14
CA GLU A 283 -10.00 -17.45 -5.16
C GLU A 283 -10.58 -17.46 -3.74
N GLU A 284 -10.09 -18.38 -2.89
CA GLU A 284 -10.50 -18.50 -1.49
C GLU A 284 -10.30 -17.18 -0.74
N ARG A 285 -11.33 -16.75 0.00
CA ARG A 285 -11.34 -15.43 0.65
C ARG A 285 -10.50 -15.38 1.95
N HIS A 286 -10.16 -16.54 2.53
CA HIS A 286 -9.40 -16.72 3.77
C HIS A 286 -8.32 -17.78 3.62
#